data_AF-A0A353N873-F1
#
_entry.id   AF-A0A353N873-F1
#
_cell.length_a   1.000
_cell.length_b   1.000
_cell.length_c   1.000
_cell.angle_alpha   90.00
_cell.angle_beta   90.00
_cell.angle_gamma   90.00
#
_symmetry.space_group_name_H-M   'P 1'
#
loop_
_entity.id
_entity.type
_entity.pdbx_description
1 polymer ?
#
loop_
_entity_poly.entity_id
_entity_poly.type
_entity_poly.pdbx_seq_one_letter_code
_entity_poly.pdbx_strand_id
1 'polypeptide(L)'
;RIFFISLGGGGVFPSWTAPRILWLGVEEGKAALTLLANQVTEACCQTGIPKPGRPFTPHLTLGRVKASSAVVEAKTLTNGVDGRMLVEEFALIESKLTPQGPIYREIETYQLRSNP
;
A
#
# COMPACT_ATOMS: atom_id res chain seq x y z
N ARG A 1 7.23 -14.96 -4.78
CA ARG A 1 8.42 -15.46 -4.04
C ARG A 1 8.55 -14.62 -2.78
N ILE A 2 9.13 -15.13 -1.70
CA ILE A 2 9.41 -14.32 -0.50
C ILE A 2 10.41 -13.21 -0.87
N PHE A 3 10.26 -12.03 -0.28
CA PHE A 3 11.18 -10.90 -0.49
C PHE A 3 11.11 -9.97 0.72
N PHE A 4 12.14 -9.14 0.89
CA PHE A 4 12.11 -8.12 1.93
C PHE A 4 11.57 -6.80 1.41
N ILE A 5 10.97 -6.04 2.33
CA ILE A 5 10.61 -4.64 2.12
C ILE A 5 11.19 -3.75 3.22
N SER A 6 11.46 -2.50 2.86
CA SER A 6 11.74 -1.42 3.80
C SER A 6 10.89 -0.20 3.44
N LEU A 7 10.53 0.59 4.45
CA LEU A 7 9.77 1.82 4.28
C LEU A 7 10.72 3.01 4.31
N GLY A 8 10.63 3.82 3.27
CA GLY A 8 11.44 5.01 3.09
C GLY A 8 10.66 6.29 3.24
N GLY A 9 11.22 7.34 2.63
CA GLY A 9 10.59 8.65 2.53
C GLY A 9 9.12 8.55 2.07
N GLY A 10 8.31 9.41 2.67
CA GLY A 10 6.88 9.51 2.44
C GLY A 10 6.48 10.69 1.57
N GLY A 11 5.17 10.82 1.39
CA GLY A 11 4.59 11.88 0.60
C GLY A 11 3.08 11.96 0.81
N VAL A 12 2.43 12.65 -0.12
CA VAL A 12 1.00 12.89 -0.08
C VAL A 12 0.33 12.59 -1.41
N PHE A 13 -0.97 12.27 -1.35
CA PHE A 13 -1.83 12.27 -2.53
C PHE A 13 -2.99 13.26 -2.38
N PRO A 14 -3.44 13.92 -3.47
CA PRO A 14 -2.80 13.95 -4.79
C PRO A 14 -1.60 14.91 -4.87
N SER A 15 -1.57 15.97 -4.06
CA SER A 15 -0.51 17.00 -4.08
C SER A 15 -0.35 17.66 -2.70
N TRP A 16 0.80 18.31 -2.48
CA TRP A 16 1.09 19.08 -1.26
C TRP A 16 0.22 20.32 -1.06
N THR A 17 -0.35 20.84 -2.15
CA THR A 17 -1.29 21.98 -2.09
C THR A 17 -2.68 21.58 -1.61
N ALA A 18 -3.04 20.30 -1.71
CA ALA A 18 -4.34 19.77 -1.28
C ALA A 18 -4.20 18.30 -0.82
N PRO A 19 -3.43 18.02 0.25
CA PRO A 19 -3.15 16.65 0.67
C PRO A 19 -4.42 16.01 1.25
N ARG A 20 -4.70 14.78 0.80
CA ARG A 20 -5.82 13.96 1.30
C ARG A 20 -5.35 12.67 1.97
N ILE A 21 -4.21 12.13 1.53
CA ILE A 21 -3.62 10.89 2.04
C ILE A 21 -2.16 11.18 2.36
N LEU A 22 -1.72 10.81 3.56
CA LEU A 22 -0.31 10.76 3.95
C LEU A 22 0.17 9.32 3.83
N TRP A 23 1.37 9.10 3.29
CA TRP A 23 1.89 7.76 3.07
C TRP A 23 3.42 7.69 3.20
N LEU A 24 3.95 6.49 3.48
CA LEU A 24 5.36 6.14 3.35
C LEU A 24 5.59 5.33 2.08
N GLY A 25 6.68 5.61 1.38
CA GLY A 25 7.09 4.87 0.19
C GLY A 25 7.78 3.57 0.56
N VAL A 26 7.78 2.62 -0.37
CA VAL A 26 8.61 1.41 -0.26
C VAL A 26 9.94 1.65 -0.96
N GLU A 27 11.05 1.49 -0.24
CA GLU A 27 12.42 1.63 -0.77
C GLU A 27 12.96 0.29 -1.29
N GLU A 28 13.07 -0.71 -0.41
CA GLU A 28 13.41 -2.08 -0.81
C GLU A 28 12.16 -2.87 -1.19
N GLY A 29 12.26 -3.74 -2.20
CA GLY A 29 11.16 -4.65 -2.56
C GLY A 29 10.06 -4.02 -3.43
N LYS A 30 10.21 -2.75 -3.83
CA LYS A 30 9.28 -2.04 -4.73
C LYS A 30 8.96 -2.83 -6.00
N ALA A 31 9.98 -3.38 -6.65
CA ALA A 31 9.82 -4.18 -7.87
C ALA A 31 9.05 -5.48 -7.62
N ALA A 32 9.35 -6.18 -6.51
CA ALA A 32 8.68 -7.43 -6.14
C ALA A 32 7.20 -7.19 -5.79
N LEU A 33 6.88 -6.13 -5.03
CA LEU A 33 5.50 -5.72 -4.76
C LEU A 33 4.75 -5.32 -6.03
N THR A 34 5.42 -4.63 -6.96
CA THR A 34 4.79 -4.22 -8.23
C THR A 34 4.47 -5.43 -9.09
N LEU A 35 5.39 -6.40 -9.15
CA LEU A 35 5.16 -7.66 -9.84
C LEU A 35 3.98 -8.44 -9.21
N LEU A 36 3.95 -8.56 -7.87
CA LEU A 36 2.86 -9.22 -7.15
C LEU A 36 1.52 -8.54 -7.43
N ALA A 37 1.45 -7.21 -7.33
CA ALA A 37 0.24 -6.45 -7.59
C ALA A 37 -0.26 -6.62 -9.03
N ASN A 38 0.65 -6.68 -10.01
CA ASN A 38 0.30 -6.94 -11.40
C ASN A 38 -0.28 -8.36 -11.58
N GLN A 39 0.35 -9.38 -10.99
CA GLN A 39 -0.14 -10.77 -11.05
C GLN A 39 -1.53 -10.92 -10.41
N VAL A 40 -1.74 -10.30 -9.24
CA VAL A 40 -3.06 -10.28 -8.58
C VAL A 40 -4.09 -9.57 -9.46
N THR A 41 -3.73 -8.41 -10.01
CA THR A 41 -4.62 -7.66 -10.92
C THR A 41 -5.03 -8.49 -12.13
N GLU A 42 -4.08 -9.21 -12.73
CA GLU A 42 -4.31 -10.02 -13.92
C GLU A 42 -5.23 -11.22 -13.61
N ALA A 43 -5.03 -11.87 -12.45
CA ALA A 43 -5.94 -12.91 -11.96
C ALA A 43 -7.35 -12.36 -11.69
N CYS A 44 -7.49 -11.17 -11.09
CA CYS A 44 -8.78 -10.53 -10.90
C CYS A 44 -9.46 -10.19 -12.24
N CYS A 45 -8.72 -9.71 -13.24
CA CYS A 45 -9.25 -9.42 -14.56
C CYS A 45 -9.89 -10.64 -15.24
N GLN A 46 -9.34 -11.84 -15.02
CA GLN A 46 -9.92 -13.09 -15.55
C GLN A 46 -11.30 -13.40 -14.98
N THR A 47 -11.67 -12.80 -13.84
CA THR A 47 -12.99 -12.94 -13.21
C THR A 47 -13.97 -11.83 -13.61
N GLY A 48 -13.57 -10.90 -14.50
CA GLY A 48 -14.39 -9.77 -14.94
C GLY A 48 -14.20 -8.47 -14.15
N ILE A 49 -13.27 -8.43 -13.19
CA ILE A 49 -12.92 -7.20 -12.46
C ILE A 49 -12.06 -6.30 -13.36
N PRO A 50 -12.40 -5.03 -13.60
CA PRO A 50 -11.62 -4.17 -14.49
C PRO A 50 -10.24 -3.83 -13.89
N LYS A 51 -9.25 -3.69 -14.77
CA LYS A 51 -7.91 -3.24 -14.40
C LYS A 51 -7.95 -1.82 -13.81
N PRO A 52 -7.18 -1.51 -12.75
CA PRO A 52 -7.08 -0.15 -12.23
C PRO A 52 -6.61 0.85 -13.30
N GLY A 53 -7.21 2.03 -13.33
CA GLY A 53 -6.86 3.10 -14.29
C GLY A 53 -5.54 3.83 -14.00
N ARG A 54 -4.82 3.45 -12.94
CA ARG A 54 -3.53 4.05 -12.56
C ARG A 54 -2.52 2.95 -12.24
N PRO A 55 -1.22 3.17 -12.54
CA PRO A 55 -0.17 2.26 -12.12
C PRO A 55 -0.18 2.03 -10.61
N PHE A 56 0.19 0.83 -10.19
CA PHE A 56 0.40 0.52 -8.79
C PHE A 56 1.64 1.25 -8.27
N THR A 57 1.47 2.00 -7.18
CA THR A 57 2.56 2.65 -6.45
C THR A 57 2.61 2.00 -5.07
N PRO A 58 3.64 1.20 -4.75
CA PRO A 58 3.77 0.60 -3.42
C PRO A 58 3.92 1.69 -2.34
N HIS A 59 2.99 1.73 -1.39
CA HIS A 59 2.98 2.71 -0.31
C HIS A 59 2.23 2.16 0.91
N LEU A 60 2.59 2.66 2.09
CA LEU A 60 1.81 2.47 3.32
C LEU A 60 1.04 3.76 3.60
N THR A 61 -0.29 3.71 3.58
CA THR A 61 -1.11 4.86 4.02
C THR A 61 -0.99 5.02 5.53
N LEU A 62 -0.52 6.18 5.99
CA LEU A 62 -0.42 6.53 7.41
C LEU A 62 -1.72 7.14 7.94
N GLY A 63 -2.41 7.92 7.10
CA GLY A 63 -3.59 8.64 7.53
C GLY A 63 -4.25 9.43 6.41
N ARG A 64 -5.45 9.93 6.71
CA ARG A 64 -6.24 10.77 5.81
C ARG A 64 -6.48 12.12 6.44
N VAL A 65 -6.27 13.18 5.66
CA VAL A 65 -6.46 14.56 6.09
C VAL A 65 -7.94 14.93 5.95
N LYS A 66 -8.59 15.34 7.05
CA LYS A 66 -10.03 15.68 7.08
C LYS A 66 -10.35 17.17 6.89
N ALA A 67 -9.39 18.08 7.13
CA ALA A 67 -9.60 19.52 7.08
C ALA A 67 -8.59 20.19 6.14
N SER A 68 -9.01 21.25 5.45
CA SER A 68 -8.18 22.02 4.51
C SER A 68 -7.09 22.87 5.17
N SER A 69 -7.11 23.00 6.51
CA SER A 69 -6.16 23.82 7.28
C SER A 69 -4.97 23.05 7.85
N ALA A 70 -4.89 21.72 7.65
CA ALA A 70 -3.75 20.95 8.10
C ALA A 70 -2.52 21.25 7.22
N VAL A 71 -1.62 22.09 7.71
CA VAL A 71 -0.29 22.26 7.10
C VAL A 71 0.50 20.99 7.40
N VAL A 72 0.64 20.13 6.39
CA VAL A 72 1.52 18.96 6.47
C VAL A 72 2.91 19.45 6.08
N GLU A 73 3.80 19.60 7.06
CA GLU A 73 5.19 19.91 6.77
C GLU A 73 5.85 18.72 6.06
N ALA A 74 6.34 18.95 4.83
CA ALA A 74 6.95 17.90 4.03
C ALA A 74 8.14 17.23 4.73
N LYS A 75 8.86 17.98 5.58
CA LYS A 75 10.00 17.48 6.38
C LYS A 75 9.61 16.37 7.36
N THR A 76 8.35 16.31 7.80
CA THR A 76 7.91 15.29 8.77
C THR A 76 7.78 13.91 8.12
N LEU A 77 7.67 13.85 6.79
CA LEU A 77 7.51 12.61 6.03
C LEU A 77 8.81 12.18 5.33
N THR A 78 9.91 12.93 5.43
CA THR A 78 11.14 12.58 4.70
C THR A 78 11.92 11.42 5.31
N ASN A 79 11.74 11.17 6.60
CA ASN A 79 12.42 10.08 7.29
C ASN A 79 11.55 8.83 7.17
N GLY A 80 12.12 7.76 6.62
CA GLY A 80 11.48 6.44 6.59
C GLY A 80 11.34 5.85 7.98
N VAL A 81 10.97 4.58 8.03
CA VAL A 81 10.93 3.82 9.29
C VAL A 81 12.11 2.86 9.27
N ASP A 82 12.93 2.90 10.32
CA ASP A 82 14.01 1.94 10.49
C ASP A 82 13.42 0.55 10.65
N GLY A 83 13.77 -0.34 9.73
CA GLY A 83 13.31 -1.71 9.76
C GLY A 83 13.22 -2.33 8.39
N ARG A 84 13.33 -3.65 8.38
CA ARG A 84 13.15 -4.49 7.21
C ARG A 84 12.20 -5.61 7.58
N MET A 85 11.21 -5.85 6.73
CA MET A 85 10.21 -6.89 6.95
C MET A 85 10.33 -7.93 5.86
N LEU A 86 10.41 -9.20 6.24
CA LEU A 86 10.26 -10.30 5.29
C LEU A 86 8.78 -10.44 4.93
N VAL A 87 8.47 -10.44 3.64
CA VAL A 87 7.14 -10.71 3.11
C VAL A 87 7.09 -12.16 2.69
N GLU A 88 6.35 -12.96 3.47
CA GLU A 88 6.19 -14.40 3.28
C GLU A 88 4.85 -14.76 2.65
N GLU A 89 3.85 -13.89 2.80
CA GLU A 89 2.48 -14.12 2.36
C GLU A 89 1.76 -12.80 2.02
N PHE A 90 0.59 -12.92 1.41
CA PHE A 90 -0.37 -11.82 1.25
C PHE A 90 -1.79 -12.34 1.46
N ALA A 91 -2.72 -11.47 1.85
CA ALA A 91 -4.08 -11.85 2.19
C ALA A 91 -5.12 -11.18 1.28
N LEU A 92 -6.21 -11.91 1.01
CA LEU A 92 -7.46 -11.35 0.52
C LEU A 92 -8.26 -10.82 1.73
N ILE A 93 -8.52 -9.52 1.73
CA ILE A 93 -9.22 -8.83 2.82
C ILE A 93 -10.57 -8.28 2.32
N GLU A 94 -11.65 -8.57 3.04
CA GLU A 94 -12.94 -7.90 2.90
C GLU A 94 -12.97 -6.64 3.77
N SER A 95 -13.44 -5.53 3.20
CA SER A 95 -13.64 -4.26 3.90
C SER A 95 -15.11 -3.88 3.89
N LYS A 96 -15.75 -3.83 5.07
CA LYS A 96 -17.14 -3.38 5.25
C LYS A 96 -17.16 -1.99 5.87
N LEU A 97 -17.72 -1.01 5.16
CA LEU A 97 -17.83 0.36 5.66
C LEU A 97 -18.94 0.48 6.71
N THR A 98 -18.62 1.12 7.83
CA THR A 98 -19.57 1.50 8.88
C THR A 98 -19.46 3.01 9.15
N PRO A 99 -20.43 3.63 9.85
CA PRO A 99 -20.31 5.03 10.27
C PRO A 99 -19.07 5.32 11.13
N GLN A 100 -18.56 4.32 11.86
CA GLN A 100 -17.37 4.43 12.72
C GLN A 100 -16.06 4.19 11.95
N GLY A 101 -16.12 3.65 10.73
CA GLY A 101 -14.96 3.33 9.90
C GLY A 101 -15.07 1.96 9.21
N PRO A 102 -14.07 1.59 8.40
CA PRO A 102 -14.02 0.27 7.79
C PRO A 102 -13.73 -0.80 8.85
N ILE A 103 -14.45 -1.92 8.78
CA ILE A 103 -14.13 -3.17 9.46
C ILE A 103 -13.51 -4.11 8.44
N TYR A 104 -12.34 -4.64 8.78
CA TYR A 104 -11.59 -5.56 7.93
C TYR A 104 -11.75 -7.00 8.40
N ARG A 105 -11.91 -7.91 7.46
CA ARG A 105 -11.94 -9.35 7.69
C ARG A 105 -11.03 -10.04 6.69
N GLU A 106 -10.10 -10.83 7.21
CA GLU A 106 -9.30 -11.72 6.39
C GLU A 106 -10.18 -12.85 5.84
N ILE A 107 -10.09 -13.07 4.52
CA ILE A 107 -10.82 -14.12 3.81
C ILE A 107 -9.93 -15.33 3.64
N GLU A 108 -8.72 -15.11 3.13
CA GLU A 108 -7.77 -16.14 2.79
C GLU A 108 -6.36 -15.56 2.72
N THR A 109 -5.36 -16.36 3.05
CA THR A 109 -3.93 -16.04 2.99
C THR A 109 -3.22 -16.89 1.94
N TYR A 110 -2.33 -16.29 1.17
CA TYR A 110 -1.57 -16.96 0.11
C TYR A 110 -0.06 -16.88 0.40
N GLN A 111 0.54 -18.05 0.56
CA GLN A 111 1.98 -18.18 0.80
C GLN A 111 2.78 -17.87 -0.46
N LEU A 112 3.82 -17.05 -0.30
CA LEU A 112 4.81 -16.82 -1.34
C LEU A 112 5.84 -17.95 -1.32
N ARG A 113 6.21 -18.43 -2.50
CA ARG A 113 7.24 -19.47 -2.62
C ARG A 113 8.58 -19.00 -2.03
N SER A 114 9.24 -19.85 -1.27
CA SER A 114 10.62 -19.64 -0.81
C SER A 114 11.59 -19.52 -1.98
N ASN A 115 12.73 -18.87 -1.74
CA ASN A 115 13.84 -18.89 -2.70
C ASN A 115 14.52 -20.27 -2.59
N PRO A 116 14.81 -20.98 -3.70
CA PRO A 116 15.73 -22.11 -3.65
C PRO A 116 17.14 -21.67 -3.26
#